data_AF-A0A7K1FUA4-F1
#
_entry.id   AF-A0A7K1FUA4-F1
#
_cell.length_a   1.000
_cell.length_b   1.000
_cell.length_c   1.000
_cell.angle_alpha   90.00
_cell.angle_beta   90.00
_cell.angle_gamma   90.00
#
_symmetry.space_group_name_H-M   'P 1'
#
loop_
_entity.id
_entity.type
_entity.pdbx_description
1 polymer ?
#
loop_
_entity_poly.entity_id
_entity_poly.type
_entity_poly.pdbx_seq_one_letter_code
_entity_poly.pdbx_strand_id
1 'polypeptide(L)'
;MKSEQELLQKEIELKNKKLSARALYHSGRNQLINNLLLTIENIPELSKVPALNTQIKHLKNYLRSDNEWETFVFHFEEINPGFLGRLRKLHPELTSNDMRYIAYIYMNLTTKEISNLLNITIYASKKRKERIISKIKLPNDITLYSYLSNI
;
A
#
# COMPACT_ATOMS: atom_id res chain seq x y z
N MET A 1 -16.14 -20.47 22.43
CA MET A 1 -15.73 -20.70 21.03
C MET A 1 -16.03 -19.50 20.12
N LYS A 2 -17.29 -19.06 19.86
CA LYS A 2 -17.56 -17.84 19.04
C LYS A 2 -16.88 -16.56 19.56
N SER A 3 -16.91 -16.33 20.88
CA SER A 3 -16.29 -15.15 21.50
C SER A 3 -14.76 -15.10 21.33
N GLU A 4 -14.07 -16.23 21.28
CA GLU A 4 -12.61 -16.27 21.18
C GLU A 4 -12.15 -15.99 19.74
N GLN A 5 -12.87 -16.51 18.75
CA GLN A 5 -12.64 -16.18 17.34
C GLN A 5 -12.93 -14.70 17.05
N GLU A 6 -14.01 -14.15 17.62
CA GLU A 6 -14.32 -12.72 17.50
C GLU A 6 -13.25 -11.83 18.15
N LEU A 7 -12.68 -12.24 19.29
CA LEU A 7 -11.58 -11.52 19.95
C LEU A 7 -10.31 -11.55 19.11
N LEU A 8 -9.95 -12.72 18.57
CA LEU A 8 -8.79 -12.85 17.68
C LEU A 8 -8.95 -12.00 16.41
N GLN A 9 -10.14 -12.00 15.81
CA GLN A 9 -10.43 -11.18 14.63
C GLN A 9 -10.29 -9.69 14.93
N LYS A 10 -10.80 -9.22 16.07
CA LYS A 10 -10.62 -7.82 16.51
C LYS A 10 -9.15 -7.48 16.74
N GLU A 11 -8.36 -8.42 17.27
CA GLU A 11 -6.92 -8.22 17.46
C GLU A 11 -6.19 -8.07 16.11
N ILE A 12 -6.54 -8.90 15.12
CA ILE A 12 -6.01 -8.81 13.75
C ILE A 12 -6.38 -7.45 13.13
N GLU A 13 -7.65 -7.03 13.22
CA GLU A 13 -8.09 -5.73 12.72
C GLU A 13 -7.33 -4.56 13.36
N LEU A 14 -7.10 -4.62 14.68
CA LEU A 14 -6.31 -3.60 15.39
C LEU A 14 -4.85 -3.59 14.93
N LYS A 15 -4.22 -4.75 14.73
CA LYS A 15 -2.85 -4.86 14.22
C LYS A 15 -2.75 -4.34 12.78
N ASN A 16 -3.70 -4.71 11.92
CA ASN A 16 -3.79 -4.19 10.55
C ASN A 16 -3.94 -2.67 10.53
N LYS A 17 -4.84 -2.11 11.35
CA LYS A 17 -5.01 -0.65 11.47
C LYS A 17 -3.71 0.06 11.90
N LYS A 18 -2.96 -0.52 12.85
CA LYS A 18 -1.65 0.02 13.28
C LYS A 18 -0.63 -0.03 12.14
N LEU A 19 -0.58 -1.13 11.37
CA LEU A 19 0.30 -1.26 10.23
C LEU A 19 -0.05 -0.24 9.13
N SER A 20 -1.34 -0.07 8.81
CA SER A 20 -1.85 0.95 7.88
C SER A 20 -1.42 2.35 8.29
N ALA A 21 -1.60 2.71 9.56
CA ALA A 21 -1.25 4.02 10.08
C ALA A 21 0.25 4.31 9.92
N ARG A 22 1.12 3.32 10.18
CA ARG A 22 2.57 3.45 9.97
C ARG A 22 2.93 3.63 8.50
N ALA A 23 2.34 2.84 7.61
CA ALA A 23 2.55 2.95 6.17
C ALA A 23 2.14 4.34 5.65
N LEU A 24 0.97 4.84 6.08
CA LEU A 24 0.47 6.16 5.70
C LEU A 24 1.32 7.30 6.23
N TYR A 25 1.80 7.20 7.48
CA TYR A 25 2.72 8.17 8.04
C TYR A 25 4.03 8.24 7.23
N HIS A 26 4.58 7.08 6.84
CA HIS A 26 5.79 7.03 6.02
C HIS A 26 5.56 7.62 4.61
N SER A 27 4.45 7.25 3.96
CA SER A 27 4.06 7.80 2.65
C SER A 27 3.87 9.32 2.70
N GLY A 28 3.19 9.84 3.72
CA GLY A 28 3.00 11.29 3.91
C GLY A 28 4.33 12.03 4.10
N ARG A 29 5.27 11.46 4.87
CA ARG A 29 6.63 11.99 5.00
C ARG A 29 7.37 12.00 3.66
N ASN A 30 7.31 10.90 2.90
CA ASN A 30 7.96 10.80 1.59
C ASN A 30 7.36 11.78 0.58
N GLN A 31 6.04 12.01 0.64
CA GLN A 31 5.36 13.00 -0.19
C GLN A 31 5.80 14.43 0.15
N LEU A 32 5.91 14.79 1.44
CA LEU A 32 6.43 16.08 1.87
C LEU A 32 7.83 16.32 1.33
N ILE A 33 8.71 15.33 1.46
CA ILE A 33 10.09 15.41 0.97
C ILE A 33 10.10 15.59 -0.57
N ASN A 34 9.31 14.81 -1.30
CA ASN A 34 9.21 14.95 -2.76
C ASN A 34 8.73 16.35 -3.17
N ASN A 35 7.73 16.90 -2.47
CA ASN A 35 7.25 18.26 -2.73
C ASN A 35 8.36 19.29 -2.50
N LEU A 36 9.11 19.16 -1.40
CA LEU A 36 10.25 20.05 -1.12
C LEU A 36 11.34 19.95 -2.20
N LEU A 37 11.67 18.74 -2.64
CA LEU A 37 12.64 18.52 -3.71
C LEU A 37 12.19 19.21 -5.01
N LEU A 38 10.91 19.06 -5.39
CA LEU A 38 10.34 19.72 -6.56
C LEU A 38 10.38 21.25 -6.43
N THR A 39 10.05 21.79 -5.25
CA THR A 39 10.15 23.23 -4.99
C THR A 39 11.57 23.75 -5.17
N ILE A 40 12.57 23.04 -4.64
CA ILE A 40 13.98 23.42 -4.76
C ILE A 40 14.44 23.36 -6.23
N GLU A 41 14.06 22.31 -6.96
CA GLU A 41 14.44 22.13 -8.36
C GLU A 41 13.84 23.20 -9.28
N ASN A 42 12.68 23.75 -8.92
CA ASN A 42 12.00 24.82 -9.65
C ASN A 42 12.55 26.23 -9.36
N ILE A 43 13.53 26.38 -8.46
CA ILE A 43 14.19 27.66 -8.17
C ILE A 43 15.53 27.71 -8.95
N PRO A 44 15.65 28.52 -10.02
CA PRO A 44 16.82 28.52 -10.90
C PRO A 44 18.16 28.83 -10.22
N GLU A 45 18.12 29.62 -9.15
CA GLU A 45 19.29 30.00 -8.36
C GLU A 45 19.80 28.82 -7.51
N LEU A 46 18.88 27.99 -7.00
CA LEU A 46 19.21 26.84 -6.16
C LEU A 46 19.61 25.62 -6.98
N SER A 47 18.97 25.39 -8.13
CA SER A 47 19.27 24.24 -9.00
C SER A 47 20.69 24.29 -9.60
N LYS A 48 21.34 25.45 -9.59
CA LYS A 48 22.73 25.64 -10.04
C LYS A 48 23.78 25.37 -8.96
N VAL A 49 23.39 25.16 -7.70
CA VAL A 49 24.33 24.94 -6.58
C VAL A 49 24.79 23.47 -6.54
N PRO A 50 26.06 23.13 -6.84
CA PRO A 50 26.50 21.73 -6.96
C PRO A 50 26.39 20.92 -5.66
N ALA A 51 26.66 21.57 -4.51
CA ALA A 51 26.51 20.94 -3.20
C ALA A 51 25.05 20.53 -2.92
N LEU A 52 24.09 21.37 -3.34
CA LEU A 52 22.65 21.10 -3.18
C LEU A 52 22.19 19.97 -4.10
N ASN A 53 22.67 19.94 -5.35
CA ASN A 53 22.39 18.86 -6.29
C ASN A 53 22.84 17.49 -5.77
N THR A 54 23.97 17.45 -5.04
CA THR A 54 24.45 16.22 -4.39
C THR A 54 23.47 15.75 -3.30
N GLN A 55 22.99 16.66 -2.45
CA GLN A 55 22.02 16.33 -1.39
C GLN A 55 20.66 15.92 -1.97
N ILE A 56 20.17 16.59 -3.02
CA ILE A 56 18.95 16.21 -3.76
C ILE A 56 19.07 14.78 -4.26
N LYS A 57 20.22 14.42 -4.86
CA LYS A 57 20.47 13.05 -5.33
C LYS A 57 20.45 12.03 -4.19
N HIS A 58 21.06 12.34 -3.05
CA HIS A 58 21.04 11.48 -1.87
C HIS A 58 19.61 11.25 -1.34
N LEU A 59 18.81 12.31 -1.20
CA LEU A 59 17.42 12.18 -0.78
C LEU A 59 16.58 11.41 -1.80
N LYS A 60 16.74 11.66 -3.10
CA LYS A 60 16.04 10.90 -4.15
C LYS A 60 16.37 9.41 -4.09
N ASN A 61 17.62 9.04 -3.80
CA ASN A 61 18.01 7.65 -3.62
C ASN A 61 17.41 7.05 -2.34
N TYR A 62 17.40 7.80 -1.24
CA TYR A 62 16.74 7.37 0.01
C TYR A 62 15.25 7.08 -0.20
N LEU A 63 14.55 7.91 -0.97
CA LEU A 63 13.13 7.74 -1.27
C LEU A 63 12.81 6.58 -2.24
N ARG A 64 13.79 6.06 -2.97
CA ARG A 64 13.62 4.98 -3.96
C ARG A 64 13.78 3.57 -3.37
N SER A 65 13.89 3.44 -2.05
CA SER A 65 14.13 2.17 -1.39
C SER A 65 13.03 1.12 -1.69
N ASP A 66 13.33 0.17 -2.58
CA ASP A 66 12.47 -0.98 -2.93
C ASP A 66 12.17 -1.91 -1.73
N ASN A 67 12.97 -1.81 -0.65
CA ASN A 67 12.78 -2.59 0.59
C ASN A 67 11.46 -2.31 1.32
N GLU A 68 10.76 -1.22 1.01
CA GLU A 68 9.48 -0.89 1.65
C GLU A 68 8.43 -1.99 1.40
N TRP A 69 8.41 -2.58 0.20
CA TRP A 69 7.44 -3.63 -0.11
C TRP A 69 7.75 -4.94 0.58
N GLU A 70 9.01 -5.38 0.59
CA GLU A 70 9.41 -6.62 1.26
C GLU A 70 9.20 -6.53 2.77
N THR A 71 9.58 -5.39 3.38
CA THR A 71 9.32 -5.11 4.80
C THR A 71 7.82 -5.10 5.11
N PHE A 72 7.01 -4.52 4.21
CA PHE A 72 5.56 -4.56 4.35
C PHE A 72 5.03 -5.99 4.31
N VAL A 73 5.45 -6.80 3.32
CA VAL A 73 4.97 -8.19 3.18
C VAL A 73 5.33 -9.01 4.40
N PHE A 74 6.55 -8.85 4.93
CA PHE A 74 6.99 -9.50 6.15
C PHE A 74 6.02 -9.21 7.31
N HIS A 75 5.78 -7.95 7.63
CA HIS A 75 4.88 -7.57 8.72
C HIS A 75 3.40 -7.91 8.44
N PHE A 76 2.99 -7.86 7.18
CA PHE A 76 1.63 -8.22 6.79
C PHE A 76 1.38 -9.71 7.01
N GLU A 77 2.31 -10.59 6.64
CA GLU A 77 2.21 -12.04 6.84
C GLU A 77 2.36 -12.43 8.32
N GLU A 78 3.12 -11.68 9.13
CA GLU A 78 3.13 -11.86 10.59
C GLU A 78 1.74 -11.64 11.22
N ILE A 79 0.96 -10.68 10.70
CA ILE A 79 -0.38 -10.36 11.19
C ILE A 79 -1.45 -11.24 10.54
N ASN A 80 -1.25 -11.61 9.27
CA ASN A 80 -2.24 -12.32 8.44
C ASN A 80 -1.63 -13.59 7.80
N PRO A 81 -1.27 -14.60 8.61
CA PRO A 81 -0.49 -15.73 8.12
C PRO A 81 -1.17 -16.49 6.97
N GLY A 82 -0.42 -16.65 5.88
CA GLY A 82 -0.83 -17.43 4.71
C GLY A 82 -1.94 -16.78 3.88
N PHE A 83 -2.38 -15.56 4.20
CA PHE A 83 -3.42 -14.87 3.44
C PHE A 83 -3.01 -14.67 1.98
N LEU A 84 -1.80 -14.13 1.71
CA LEU A 84 -1.36 -13.92 0.33
C LEU A 84 -1.16 -15.27 -0.39
N GLY A 85 -0.79 -16.32 0.35
CA GLY A 85 -0.70 -17.69 -0.16
C GLY A 85 -2.05 -18.25 -0.59
N ARG A 86 -3.09 -18.14 0.25
CA ARG A 86 -4.46 -18.58 -0.07
C ARG A 86 -5.04 -17.79 -1.23
N LEU A 87 -4.89 -16.47 -1.20
CA LEU A 87 -5.34 -15.58 -2.26
C LEU A 87 -4.71 -15.91 -3.62
N ARG A 88 -3.40 -16.19 -3.66
CA ARG A 88 -2.69 -16.59 -4.89
C ARG A 88 -3.16 -17.95 -5.43
N LYS A 89 -3.48 -18.90 -4.54
CA LYS A 89 -4.03 -20.20 -4.94
C LYS A 89 -5.42 -20.08 -5.55
N LEU A 90 -6.27 -19.22 -4.97
CA LEU A 90 -7.63 -18.97 -5.47
C LEU A 90 -7.63 -18.21 -6.80
N HIS A 91 -6.69 -17.26 -6.97
CA HIS A 91 -6.65 -16.34 -8.12
C HIS A 91 -5.23 -16.25 -8.72
N PRO A 92 -4.78 -17.28 -9.45
CA PRO A 92 -3.42 -17.35 -9.99
C PRO A 92 -3.10 -16.27 -11.05
N GLU A 93 -4.11 -15.62 -11.62
CA GLU A 93 -3.98 -14.53 -12.61
C GLU A 93 -3.71 -13.14 -11.99
N LEU A 94 -3.73 -13.05 -10.66
CA LEU A 94 -3.32 -11.85 -9.94
C LEU A 94 -1.82 -11.64 -10.04
N THR A 95 -1.42 -10.43 -10.45
CA THR A 95 -0.01 -10.04 -10.46
C THR A 95 0.45 -9.68 -9.05
N SER A 96 1.76 -9.65 -8.81
CA SER A 96 2.31 -9.16 -7.52
C SER A 96 1.82 -7.76 -7.14
N ASN A 97 1.60 -6.89 -8.12
CA ASN A 97 1.02 -5.56 -7.90
C ASN A 97 -0.46 -5.60 -7.53
N ASP A 98 -1.23 -6.55 -8.05
CA ASP A 98 -2.62 -6.76 -7.66
C ASP A 98 -2.68 -7.29 -6.21
N MET A 99 -1.80 -8.23 -5.85
CA MET A 99 -1.68 -8.77 -4.48
C MET A 99 -1.33 -7.66 -3.48
N ARG A 100 -0.37 -6.79 -3.81
CA ARG A 100 -0.03 -5.60 -3.03
C ARG A 100 -1.22 -4.69 -2.79
N TYR A 101 -1.99 -4.42 -3.85
CA TYR A 101 -3.18 -3.59 -3.76
C TYR A 101 -4.25 -4.22 -2.85
N ILE A 102 -4.46 -5.53 -2.96
CA ILE A 102 -5.42 -6.28 -2.15
C ILE A 102 -5.02 -6.29 -0.67
N ALA A 103 -3.72 -6.42 -0.35
CA ALA A 103 -3.24 -6.34 1.03
C ALA A 103 -3.63 -5.02 1.68
N TYR A 104 -3.49 -3.89 0.97
CA TYR A 104 -3.93 -2.59 1.50
C TYR A 104 -5.45 -2.50 1.67
N ILE A 105 -6.24 -3.08 0.74
CA ILE A 105 -7.70 -3.15 0.91
C ILE A 105 -8.06 -3.99 2.15
N TYR A 106 -7.41 -5.13 2.34
CA TYR A 106 -7.64 -6.00 3.48
C TYR A 106 -7.33 -5.30 4.80
N MET A 107 -6.33 -4.43 4.82
CA MET A 107 -6.02 -3.57 5.96
C MET A 107 -6.92 -2.33 6.09
N ASN A 108 -8.04 -2.31 5.35
CA ASN A 108 -9.07 -1.29 5.34
C ASN A 108 -8.60 0.11 4.90
N LEU A 109 -7.63 0.19 3.98
CA LEU A 109 -7.26 1.47 3.37
C LEU A 109 -8.26 1.87 2.28
N THR A 110 -8.53 3.17 2.23
CA THR A 110 -9.34 3.79 1.17
C THR A 110 -8.58 3.85 -0.15
N THR A 111 -9.31 3.93 -1.27
CA THR A 111 -8.70 4.12 -2.60
C THR A 111 -7.77 5.34 -2.67
N LYS A 112 -8.07 6.41 -1.91
CA LYS A 112 -7.24 7.61 -1.85
C LYS A 112 -5.91 7.31 -1.15
N GLU A 113 -5.97 6.66 0.01
CA GLU A 113 -4.79 6.26 0.77
C GLU A 113 -3.90 5.29 0.00
N ILE A 114 -4.49 4.30 -0.68
CA ILE A 114 -3.74 3.37 -1.52
C ILE A 114 -3.08 4.09 -2.70
N SER A 115 -3.77 5.06 -3.31
CA SER A 115 -3.19 5.84 -4.40
C SER A 115 -1.94 6.62 -3.96
N ASN A 116 -1.96 7.18 -2.74
CA ASN A 116 -0.81 7.87 -2.16
C ASN A 116 0.34 6.89 -1.88
N LEU A 117 0.04 5.73 -1.29
CA LEU A 117 1.06 4.70 -0.99
C LEU A 117 1.74 4.16 -2.24
N LEU A 118 1.01 4.06 -3.33
CA LEU A 118 1.52 3.54 -4.59
C LEU A 118 2.07 4.63 -5.52
N ASN A 119 2.07 5.90 -5.09
CA ASN A 119 2.43 7.05 -5.92
C ASN A 119 1.72 7.04 -7.30
N ILE A 120 0.41 6.78 -7.30
CA ILE A 120 -0.44 6.80 -8.49
C ILE A 120 -1.60 7.77 -8.30
N THR A 121 -2.29 8.10 -9.39
CA THR A 121 -3.52 8.90 -9.30
C THR A 121 -4.66 8.10 -8.66
N ILE A 122 -5.58 8.79 -8.00
CA ILE A 122 -6.81 8.18 -7.47
C ILE A 122 -7.59 7.46 -8.59
N TYR A 123 -7.60 8.03 -9.80
CA TYR A 123 -8.24 7.41 -10.97
C TYR A 123 -7.57 6.08 -11.36
N ALA A 124 -6.23 6.04 -11.43
CA ALA A 124 -5.49 4.81 -11.70
C ALA A 124 -5.74 3.75 -10.60
N SER A 125 -5.86 4.19 -9.33
CA SER A 125 -6.21 3.31 -8.22
C SER A 125 -7.62 2.72 -8.38
N LYS A 126 -8.62 3.54 -8.76
CA LYS A 126 -9.99 3.06 -9.05
C LYS A 126 -9.98 2.03 -10.19
N LYS A 127 -9.30 2.33 -11.30
CA LYS A 127 -9.17 1.41 -12.44
C LYS A 127 -8.49 0.10 -12.07
N ARG A 128 -7.46 0.15 -11.22
CA ARG A 128 -6.83 -1.07 -10.69
C ARG A 128 -7.80 -1.89 -9.85
N LYS A 129 -8.60 -1.25 -8.98
CA LYS A 129 -9.64 -1.94 -8.20
C LYS A 129 -10.68 -2.61 -9.11
N GLU A 130 -11.18 -1.92 -10.13
CA GLU A 130 -12.11 -2.48 -11.12
C GLU A 130 -11.52 -3.72 -11.80
N ARG A 131 -10.27 -3.64 -12.26
CA ARG A 131 -9.58 -4.77 -12.88
C ARG A 131 -9.41 -5.96 -11.93
N ILE A 132 -9.09 -5.71 -10.66
CA ILE A 132 -8.97 -6.76 -9.64
C ILE A 132 -10.31 -7.46 -9.45
N ILE A 133 -11.40 -6.69 -9.30
CA ILE A 133 -12.77 -7.21 -9.18
C ILE A 133 -13.12 -8.11 -10.38
N SER A 134 -12.76 -7.70 -11.60
CA SER A 134 -12.98 -8.52 -12.80
C SER A 134 -12.15 -9.80 -12.82
N LYS A 135 -10.87 -9.75 -12.39
CA LYS A 135 -9.98 -10.93 -12.34
C LYS A 135 -10.51 -12.01 -11.39
N ILE A 136 -10.85 -11.60 -10.17
CA ILE A 136 -11.40 -12.52 -9.15
C ILE A 136 -12.85 -12.92 -9.40
N LYS A 137 -13.48 -12.38 -10.47
CA LYS A 137 -14.88 -12.60 -10.85
C LYS A 137 -15.86 -12.36 -9.69
N LEU A 138 -15.66 -11.25 -8.99
CA LEU A 138 -16.45 -10.93 -7.80
C LEU A 138 -17.92 -10.67 -8.17
N PRO A 139 -18.89 -11.31 -7.52
CA PRO A 139 -20.31 -10.99 -7.67
C PRO A 139 -20.62 -9.54 -7.26
N ASN A 140 -21.55 -8.89 -7.97
CA ASN A 140 -21.88 -7.47 -7.76
C ASN A 140 -22.52 -7.16 -6.39
N ASP A 141 -23.08 -8.18 -5.73
CA ASP A 141 -23.72 -8.11 -4.41
C ASP A 141 -22.70 -8.25 -3.26
N ILE A 142 -21.44 -8.63 -3.55
CA ILE A 142 -20.40 -8.83 -2.55
C ILE A 142 -19.37 -7.71 -2.66
N THR A 143 -19.04 -7.08 -1.53
CA THR A 143 -17.95 -6.12 -1.49
C THR A 143 -16.60 -6.85 -1.53
N LEU A 144 -15.60 -6.26 -2.19
CA LEU A 144 -14.26 -6.82 -2.25
C LEU A 144 -13.69 -7.08 -0.85
N TYR A 145 -13.93 -6.18 0.11
CA TYR A 145 -13.48 -6.38 1.49
C TYR A 145 -14.14 -7.59 2.14
N SER A 146 -15.47 -7.75 1.99
CA SER A 146 -16.21 -8.90 2.54
C SER A 146 -15.69 -10.20 1.95
N TYR A 147 -15.47 -10.24 0.64
CA TYR A 147 -14.89 -11.40 -0.03
C TYR A 147 -13.52 -11.78 0.55
N LEU A 148 -12.60 -10.80 0.65
CA LEU A 148 -11.25 -11.04 1.16
C LEU A 148 -11.24 -11.46 2.63
N SER A 149 -12.18 -10.97 3.44
CA SER A 149 -12.31 -11.33 4.85
C SER A 149 -12.70 -12.80 5.07
N ASN A 150 -13.18 -13.47 4.02
CA ASN A 150 -13.57 -14.88 4.05
C ASN A 150 -12.52 -15.83 3.41
N ILE A 151 -11.33 -15.33 3.06
CA ILE A 151 -10.21 -16.13 2.52
C ILE A 151 -9.30 -16.65 3.62
#